data_AF-A0A0D3JY30-F1
#
_entry.id   AF-A0A0D3JY30-F1
#
_cell.length_a   1.000
_cell.length_b   1.000
_cell.length_c   1.000
_cell.angle_alpha   90.00
_cell.angle_beta   90.00
_cell.angle_gamma   90.00
#
_symmetry.space_group_name_H-M   'P 1'
#
loop_
_entity.id
_entity.type
_entity.pdbx_description
1 polymer ?
#
loop_
_entity_poly.entity_id
_entity_poly.type
_entity_poly.pdbx_seq_one_letter_code
_entity_poly.pdbx_strand_id
1 'polypeptide(L)'
;MAGLSPLVAGVRNFVEQHVPEGDGLEERQMFGMAMWLVRGNMFLGVGLRSGRLLLRVGEENVEGILEAHPLGVERCGAASGRVFPGTVMVDQEHFRGDTLMAPWFDYAMAHNRTLCSKASAERPRKKRPREAPPAADGDVAGEEATEAAAGEAAAGAGTARPRPSSTSGGAFARCVLDVIRRIPRGRVAAYGQVAALAGAPRNARQVGHMLKEGLCAGGAPWHRVLGASGKISLPASGGGDEQRRQLEAEGVVFQEGGAVAKGARWERSEPFYA
;
A
#
# COMPACT_ATOMS: atom_id res chain seq x y z
N MET A 1 -4.59 13.22 33.88
CA MET A 1 -4.07 12.28 32.86
C MET A 1 -4.59 10.89 33.20
N ALA A 2 -5.57 10.37 32.46
CA ALA A 2 -6.09 9.03 32.72
C ALA A 2 -5.02 8.00 32.33
N GLY A 3 -4.50 7.24 33.29
CA GLY A 3 -3.55 6.17 33.04
C GLY A 3 -4.16 5.13 32.10
N LEU A 4 -3.39 4.70 31.09
CA LEU A 4 -3.76 3.58 30.23
C LEU A 4 -3.90 2.32 31.10
N SER A 5 -4.84 1.43 30.78
CA SER A 5 -5.02 0.21 31.57
C SER A 5 -3.74 -0.63 31.56
N PRO A 6 -3.44 -1.38 32.65
CA PRO A 6 -2.23 -2.21 32.71
C PRO A 6 -2.09 -3.19 31.54
N LEU A 7 -3.23 -3.65 30.99
CA LEU A 7 -3.25 -4.49 29.80
C LEU A 7 -2.72 -3.75 28.57
N VAL A 8 -3.22 -2.54 28.31
CA VAL A 8 -2.79 -1.75 27.14
C VAL A 8 -1.31 -1.40 27.23
N ALA A 9 -0.82 -1.08 28.44
CA ALA A 9 0.59 -0.86 28.68
C ALA A 9 1.44 -2.12 28.46
N GLY A 10 0.97 -3.30 28.89
CA GLY A 10 1.64 -4.58 28.63
C GLY A 10 1.73 -4.89 27.14
N VAL A 11 0.63 -4.73 26.40
CA VAL A 11 0.62 -4.92 24.95
C VAL A 11 1.57 -3.94 24.25
N ARG A 12 1.56 -2.66 24.66
CA ARG A 12 2.50 -1.65 24.14
C ARG A 12 3.95 -2.10 24.31
N ASN A 13 4.34 -2.41 25.55
CA ASN A 13 5.72 -2.76 25.89
C ASN A 13 6.18 -3.97 25.07
N PHE A 14 5.34 -5.00 24.95
CA PHE A 14 5.68 -6.16 24.13
C PHE A 14 5.85 -5.78 22.66
N VAL A 15 4.91 -5.01 22.08
CA VAL A 15 4.99 -4.62 20.66
C VAL A 15 6.25 -3.80 20.40
N GLU A 16 6.59 -2.86 21.27
CA GLU A 16 7.82 -2.06 21.17
C GLU A 16 9.10 -2.90 21.27
N GLN A 17 9.07 -4.00 22.05
CA GLN A 17 10.22 -4.90 22.19
C GLN A 17 10.38 -5.89 21.03
N HIS A 18 9.29 -6.29 20.37
CA HIS A 18 9.30 -7.38 19.38
C HIS A 18 9.25 -6.89 17.92
N VAL A 19 8.87 -5.65 17.66
CA VAL A 19 8.93 -5.06 16.31
C VAL A 19 10.39 -4.68 15.99
N PRO A 20 10.97 -5.16 14.87
CA PRO A 20 12.33 -4.83 14.49
C PRO A 20 12.57 -3.32 14.37
N GLU A 21 13.73 -2.85 14.85
CA GLU A 21 14.14 -1.45 14.66
C GLU A 21 14.21 -1.12 13.16
N GLY A 22 13.59 -0.01 12.76
CA GLY A 22 13.53 0.44 11.35
C GLY A 22 12.25 0.08 10.59
N ASP A 23 11.37 -0.76 11.13
CA ASP A 23 10.09 -1.13 10.49
C ASP A 23 8.98 -0.05 10.61
N GLY A 24 9.29 1.07 11.30
CA GLY A 24 8.41 2.24 11.40
C GLY A 24 7.16 1.95 12.21
N LEU A 25 7.33 1.54 13.47
CA LEU A 25 6.24 1.32 14.42
C LEU A 25 5.55 2.65 14.74
N GLU A 26 4.23 2.69 14.56
CA GLU A 26 3.38 3.81 14.94
C GLU A 26 2.24 3.34 15.85
N GLU A 27 2.00 4.05 16.94
CA GLU A 27 0.78 3.89 17.74
C GLU A 27 -0.25 4.97 17.36
N ARG A 28 -1.50 4.55 17.15
CA ARG A 28 -2.64 5.44 16.92
C ARG A 28 -3.83 5.01 17.76
N GLN A 29 -4.45 5.96 18.43
CA GLN A 29 -5.70 5.73 19.13
C GLN A 29 -6.88 6.14 18.24
N MET A 30 -7.74 5.18 17.87
CA MET A 30 -8.95 5.47 17.10
C MET A 30 -10.03 4.40 17.37
N PHE A 31 -11.29 4.78 17.22
CA PHE A 31 -12.44 3.90 17.46
C PHE A 31 -12.48 3.26 18.86
N GLY A 32 -11.92 3.93 19.87
CA GLY A 32 -11.86 3.41 21.24
C GLY A 32 -10.84 2.30 21.46
N MET A 33 -9.87 2.15 20.55
CA MET A 33 -8.77 1.17 20.63
C MET A 33 -7.42 1.90 20.53
N ALA A 34 -6.40 1.34 21.18
CA ALA A 34 -5.00 1.63 20.85
C ALA A 34 -4.58 0.66 19.74
N MET A 35 -4.06 1.17 18.62
CA MET A 35 -3.67 0.36 17.47
C MET A 35 -2.24 0.64 17.07
N TRP A 36 -1.52 -0.42 16.72
CA TRP A 36 -0.16 -0.37 16.22
C TRP A 36 -0.12 -0.65 14.73
N LEU A 37 0.69 0.15 14.04
CA LEU A 37 0.94 0.06 12.62
C LEU A 37 2.43 -0.19 12.42
N VAL A 38 2.74 -1.10 11.52
CA VAL A 38 4.09 -1.33 11.02
C VAL A 38 4.06 -1.05 9.53
N ARG A 39 5.06 -0.30 9.02
CA ARG A 39 5.14 0.09 7.61
C ARG A 39 3.85 0.78 7.13
N GLY A 40 3.21 1.58 8.00
CA GLY A 40 1.95 2.27 7.73
C GLY A 40 0.70 1.38 7.62
N ASN A 41 0.81 0.09 7.99
CA ASN A 41 -0.31 -0.85 7.99
C ASN A 41 -0.63 -1.28 9.43
N MET A 42 -1.88 -1.08 9.86
CA MET A 42 -2.36 -1.64 11.12
C MET A 42 -2.27 -3.16 11.07
N PHE A 43 -1.67 -3.74 12.12
CA PHE A 43 -1.54 -5.18 12.29
C PHE A 43 -2.13 -5.67 13.61
N LEU A 44 -2.08 -4.85 14.67
CA LEU A 44 -2.49 -5.22 16.01
C LEU A 44 -3.17 -4.03 16.69
N GLY A 45 -4.19 -4.30 17.52
CA GLY A 45 -4.80 -3.28 18.37
C GLY A 45 -5.45 -3.87 19.61
N VAL A 46 -5.66 -3.07 20.64
CA VAL A 46 -6.33 -3.47 21.88
C VAL A 46 -7.44 -2.49 22.23
N GLY A 47 -8.61 -3.01 22.58
CA GLY A 47 -9.74 -2.21 23.01
C GLY A 47 -9.51 -1.57 24.37
N LEU A 48 -9.67 -0.25 24.47
CA LEU A 48 -9.39 0.49 25.72
C LEU A 48 -10.39 0.19 26.84
N ARG A 49 -11.62 -0.20 26.46
CA ARG A 49 -12.67 -0.62 27.39
C ARG A 49 -12.87 -2.13 27.42
N SER A 50 -12.86 -2.77 26.25
CA SER A 50 -13.13 -4.20 26.13
C SER A 50 -11.93 -5.06 26.52
N GLY A 51 -10.71 -4.54 26.42
CA GLY A 51 -9.49 -5.33 26.64
C GLY A 51 -9.27 -6.44 25.62
N ARG A 52 -10.04 -6.48 24.53
CA ARG A 52 -9.91 -7.50 23.48
C ARG A 52 -8.85 -7.08 22.47
N LEU A 53 -8.12 -8.07 21.95
CA LEU A 53 -7.05 -7.88 20.97
C LEU A 53 -7.61 -8.06 19.57
N LEU A 54 -7.46 -7.02 18.75
CA LEU A 54 -7.74 -7.05 17.32
C LEU A 54 -6.46 -7.38 16.57
N LEU A 55 -6.51 -8.38 15.70
CA LEU A 55 -5.39 -8.78 14.86
C LEU A 55 -5.79 -8.74 13.40
N ARG A 56 -4.89 -8.26 12.54
CA ARG A 56 -5.03 -8.33 11.09
C ARG A 56 -4.12 -9.43 10.54
N VAL A 57 -4.75 -10.54 10.19
CA VAL A 57 -4.07 -11.80 9.84
C VAL A 57 -4.21 -12.15 8.35
N GLY A 58 -4.99 -11.40 7.59
CA GLY A 58 -5.28 -11.72 6.18
C GLY A 58 -6.46 -12.66 6.06
N GLU A 59 -7.26 -12.48 5.02
CA GLU A 59 -8.54 -13.18 4.85
C GLU A 59 -8.31 -14.69 4.66
N GLU A 60 -7.23 -15.04 3.99
CA GLU A 60 -6.77 -16.41 3.75
C GLU A 60 -6.42 -17.18 5.03
N ASN A 61 -6.07 -16.49 6.13
CA ASN A 61 -5.62 -17.13 7.38
C ASN A 61 -6.71 -17.18 8.45
N VAL A 62 -7.85 -16.49 8.25
CA VAL A 62 -8.90 -16.39 9.28
C VAL A 62 -9.44 -17.77 9.66
N GLU A 63 -9.79 -18.60 8.68
CA GLU A 63 -10.39 -19.92 8.95
C GLU A 63 -9.43 -20.83 9.71
N GLY A 64 -8.18 -20.94 9.25
CA GLY A 64 -7.17 -21.76 9.93
C GLY A 64 -6.89 -21.31 11.36
N ILE A 65 -6.93 -20.00 11.64
CA ILE A 65 -6.76 -19.47 13.00
C ILE A 65 -7.97 -19.80 13.89
N LEU A 66 -9.19 -19.70 13.37
CA LEU A 66 -10.41 -20.05 14.11
C LEU A 66 -10.45 -21.55 14.43
N GLU A 67 -10.00 -22.40 13.50
CA GLU A 67 -9.90 -23.85 13.72
C GLU A 67 -8.81 -24.20 14.75
N ALA A 68 -7.65 -23.54 14.69
CA ALA A 68 -6.56 -23.78 15.63
C ALA A 68 -6.85 -23.25 17.05
N HIS A 69 -7.72 -22.24 17.17
CA HIS A 69 -8.06 -21.59 18.43
C HIS A 69 -9.60 -21.48 18.61
N PRO A 70 -10.27 -22.60 18.93
CA PRO A 70 -11.74 -22.65 18.98
C PRO A 70 -12.37 -21.89 20.16
N LEU A 71 -11.57 -21.44 21.13
CA LEU A 71 -12.03 -20.73 22.33
C LEU A 71 -11.49 -19.30 22.35
N GLY A 72 -12.37 -18.33 22.61
CA GLY A 72 -12.01 -16.93 22.82
C GLY A 72 -11.51 -16.18 21.59
N VAL A 73 -11.72 -16.73 20.39
CA VAL A 73 -11.37 -16.10 19.11
C VAL A 73 -12.58 -16.06 18.20
N GLU A 74 -12.84 -14.90 17.59
CA GLU A 74 -13.93 -14.75 16.63
C GLU A 74 -13.56 -13.84 15.46
N ARG A 75 -14.34 -13.91 14.38
CA ARG A 75 -14.22 -12.95 13.28
C ARG A 75 -14.60 -11.56 13.77
N CYS A 76 -13.76 -10.56 13.50
CA CYS A 76 -14.06 -9.20 13.92
C CYS A 76 -15.20 -8.60 13.08
N GLY A 77 -16.35 -8.38 13.73
CA GLY A 77 -17.50 -7.65 13.17
C GLY A 77 -17.73 -6.31 13.85
N ALA A 78 -18.22 -5.33 13.11
CA ALA A 78 -18.84 -4.13 13.68
C ALA A 78 -20.23 -4.47 14.26
N ALA A 79 -20.69 -3.69 15.25
CA ALA A 79 -22.07 -3.77 15.76
C ALA A 79 -23.14 -3.56 14.67
N SER A 80 -22.76 -2.99 13.52
CA SER A 80 -23.59 -2.83 12.33
C SER A 80 -23.63 -4.08 11.42
N GLY A 81 -23.03 -5.21 11.84
CA GLY A 81 -22.92 -6.44 11.04
C GLY A 81 -21.83 -6.42 9.98
N ARG A 82 -21.06 -5.33 9.86
CA ARG A 82 -19.96 -5.23 8.88
C ARG A 82 -18.72 -5.97 9.39
N VAL A 83 -18.37 -7.08 8.75
CA VAL A 83 -17.12 -7.81 9.01
C VAL A 83 -15.94 -7.03 8.46
N PHE A 84 -14.84 -6.96 9.22
CA PHE A 84 -13.57 -6.44 8.74
C PHE A 84 -12.78 -7.61 8.14
N PRO A 85 -12.64 -7.71 6.80
CA PRO A 85 -12.02 -8.88 6.19
C PRO A 85 -10.57 -9.07 6.66
N GLY A 86 -10.19 -10.32 6.91
CA GLY A 86 -8.83 -10.66 7.36
C GLY A 86 -8.48 -10.17 8.76
N THR A 87 -9.47 -10.01 9.64
CA THR A 87 -9.24 -9.66 11.04
C THR A 87 -9.97 -10.59 12.02
N VAL A 88 -9.31 -10.87 13.13
CA VAL A 88 -9.83 -11.67 14.23
C VAL A 88 -9.79 -10.87 15.53
N MET A 89 -10.71 -11.17 16.43
CA MET A 89 -10.77 -10.62 17.77
C MET A 89 -10.45 -11.73 18.76
N VAL A 90 -9.56 -11.46 19.72
CA VAL A 90 -9.13 -12.41 20.75
C VAL A 90 -9.48 -11.85 22.12
N ASP A 91 -10.09 -12.68 22.95
CA ASP A 91 -10.46 -12.32 24.32
C ASP A 91 -9.23 -12.24 25.23
N GLN A 92 -9.30 -11.36 26.23
CA GLN A 92 -8.16 -11.05 27.12
C GLN A 92 -7.50 -12.29 27.72
N GLU A 93 -8.30 -13.30 28.09
CA GLU A 93 -7.81 -14.53 28.72
C GLU A 93 -6.88 -15.37 27.82
N HIS A 94 -6.95 -15.17 26.50
CA HIS A 94 -6.24 -15.99 25.50
C HIS A 94 -4.95 -15.33 24.97
N PHE A 95 -4.61 -14.13 25.44
CA PHE A 95 -3.36 -13.45 25.04
C PHE A 95 -2.64 -12.72 26.19
N ARG A 96 -3.14 -12.81 27.43
CA ARG A 96 -2.57 -12.05 28.55
C ARG A 96 -1.17 -12.54 28.91
N GLY A 97 -0.19 -11.64 28.81
CA GLY A 97 1.22 -11.92 29.09
C GLY A 97 2.00 -12.35 27.83
N ASP A 98 3.30 -12.15 27.86
CA ASP A 98 4.17 -12.19 26.67
C ASP A 98 4.12 -13.54 25.95
N THR A 99 4.14 -14.66 26.70
CA THR A 99 4.10 -16.01 26.14
C THR A 99 2.82 -16.30 25.34
N LEU A 100 1.67 -15.84 25.84
CA LEU A 100 0.40 -16.03 25.14
C LEU A 100 0.23 -15.03 24.00
N MET A 101 0.90 -13.88 24.04
CA MET A 101 0.80 -12.87 23.00
C MET A 101 1.70 -13.14 21.79
N ALA A 102 2.82 -13.84 21.96
CA ALA A 102 3.78 -14.09 20.88
C ALA A 102 3.16 -14.76 19.63
N PRO A 103 2.36 -15.85 19.71
CA PRO A 103 1.76 -16.45 18.52
C PRO A 103 0.83 -15.48 17.77
N TRP A 104 0.08 -14.66 18.50
CA TRP A 104 -0.82 -13.66 17.94
C TRP A 104 -0.07 -12.56 17.21
N PHE A 105 1.03 -12.09 17.81
CA PHE A 105 1.93 -11.14 17.19
C PHE A 105 2.53 -11.70 15.91
N ASP A 106 2.98 -12.95 15.93
CA ASP A 106 3.58 -13.61 14.77
C ASP A 106 2.59 -13.75 13.61
N TYR A 107 1.35 -14.16 13.86
CA TYR A 107 0.31 -14.21 12.81
C TYR A 107 0.09 -12.83 12.17
N ALA A 108 -0.06 -11.79 13.00
CA ALA A 108 -0.31 -10.44 12.50
C ALA A 108 0.91 -9.85 11.76
N MET A 109 2.12 -10.10 12.26
CA MET A 109 3.36 -9.65 11.61
C MET A 109 3.65 -10.40 10.31
N ALA A 110 3.43 -11.72 10.27
CA ALA A 110 3.56 -12.51 9.05
C ALA A 110 2.68 -11.93 7.94
N HIS A 111 1.40 -11.65 8.23
CA HIS A 111 0.52 -11.00 7.27
C HIS A 111 0.99 -9.57 6.94
N ASN A 112 1.34 -8.76 7.93
CA ASN A 112 1.81 -7.39 7.70
C ASN A 112 3.02 -7.32 6.74
N ARG A 113 3.95 -8.27 6.83
CA ARG A 113 5.10 -8.38 5.92
C ARG A 113 4.69 -8.66 4.48
N THR A 114 3.58 -9.34 4.24
CA THR A 114 3.02 -9.55 2.88
C THR A 114 2.45 -8.26 2.29
N LEU A 115 1.98 -7.36 3.17
CA LEU A 115 1.43 -6.07 2.78
C LEU A 115 2.55 -5.13 2.34
N CYS A 116 2.22 -4.30 1.36
CA CYS A 116 3.12 -3.25 0.98
C CYS A 116 3.10 -2.10 2.00
N SER A 117 4.28 -1.53 2.27
CA SER A 117 4.42 -0.35 3.12
C SER A 117 3.61 0.84 2.59
N LYS A 118 2.77 1.44 3.43
CA LYS A 118 2.15 2.73 3.17
C LYS A 118 3.08 3.81 3.73
N ALA A 119 3.28 4.90 2.99
CA ALA A 119 3.96 6.07 3.54
C ALA A 119 3.21 6.48 4.81
N SER A 120 3.93 6.60 5.93
CA SER A 120 3.37 7.15 7.15
C SER A 120 2.72 8.48 6.79
N ALA A 121 1.41 8.59 7.01
CA ALA A 121 0.74 9.87 6.90
C ALA A 121 1.22 10.73 8.07
N GLU A 122 2.41 11.33 7.93
CA GLU A 122 2.79 12.50 8.69
C GLU A 122 1.72 13.54 8.39
N ARG A 123 0.83 13.75 9.35
CA ARG A 123 -0.15 14.83 9.28
C ARG A 123 0.66 16.13 9.10
N PRO A 124 0.38 16.97 8.09
CA PRO A 124 0.98 18.29 8.06
C PRO A 124 0.61 18.98 9.38
N ARG A 125 1.62 19.34 10.18
CA ARG A 125 1.43 20.15 11.39
C ARG A 125 0.58 21.34 10.98
N LYS A 126 -0.55 21.57 11.65
CA LYS A 126 -1.35 22.79 11.48
C LYS A 126 -0.37 23.97 11.57
N LYS A 127 -0.17 24.70 10.47
CA LYS A 127 0.53 25.98 10.51
C LYS A 127 -0.17 26.81 11.58
N ARG A 128 0.59 27.25 12.60
CA ARG A 128 0.11 28.31 13.50
C ARG A 128 -0.37 29.47 12.62
N PRO A 129 -1.48 30.14 12.95
CA PRO A 129 -1.85 31.36 12.25
C PRO A 129 -0.65 32.30 12.24
N ARG A 130 -0.27 32.80 11.06
CA ARG A 130 0.70 33.88 10.96
C ARG A 130 0.09 35.08 11.69
N GLU A 131 0.77 35.55 12.73
CA GLU A 131 0.55 36.89 13.26
C GLU A 131 0.70 37.89 12.10
N ALA A 132 -0.27 38.79 11.98
CA ALA A 132 -0.25 39.82 10.97
C ALA A 132 0.91 40.79 11.24
N PRO A 133 1.68 41.20 10.21
CA PRO A 133 2.64 42.28 10.38
C PRO A 133 1.88 43.61 10.61
N PRO A 134 2.35 44.49 11.52
CA PRO A 134 1.78 45.81 11.69
C PRO A 134 2.02 46.68 10.45
N ALA A 135 1.03 47.50 10.13
CA ALA A 135 1.06 48.51 9.09
C ALA A 135 2.09 49.60 9.41
N ALA A 136 2.80 50.06 8.38
CA ALA A 136 3.47 51.35 8.38
C ALA A 136 3.43 51.93 6.96
N ASP A 137 2.93 53.15 6.91
CA ASP A 137 2.71 54.04 5.77
C ASP A 137 4.00 54.41 5.02
N GLY A 138 3.87 54.84 3.76
CA GLY A 138 4.93 55.57 3.07
C GLY A 138 4.81 55.55 1.54
N ASP A 139 4.63 56.74 0.98
CA ASP A 139 4.17 57.07 -0.37
C ASP A 139 5.34 57.38 -1.35
N VAL A 140 5.00 57.52 -2.64
CA VAL A 140 5.68 58.24 -3.75
C VAL A 140 6.67 57.52 -4.71
N ALA A 141 6.12 57.24 -5.91
CA ALA A 141 6.50 57.58 -7.31
C ALA A 141 7.89 57.29 -7.93
N GLY A 142 7.85 56.93 -9.22
CA GLY A 142 8.95 57.09 -10.19
C GLY A 142 8.85 56.19 -11.42
N GLU A 143 8.55 56.78 -12.58
CA GLU A 143 8.43 56.19 -13.93
C GLU A 143 9.76 55.62 -14.49
N GLU A 144 9.68 54.66 -15.41
CA GLU A 144 10.01 54.83 -16.84
C GLU A 144 10.23 53.47 -17.54
N ALA A 145 9.68 53.37 -18.75
CA ALA A 145 9.82 52.26 -19.68
C ALA A 145 11.06 52.44 -20.56
N THR A 146 11.69 51.35 -21.01
CA THR A 146 12.22 51.28 -22.38
C THR A 146 12.38 49.85 -22.88
N GLU A 147 12.29 49.80 -24.20
CA GLU A 147 12.10 48.75 -25.19
C GLU A 147 13.22 47.69 -25.38
N ALA A 148 12.80 46.60 -26.02
CA ALA A 148 13.42 45.97 -27.20
C ALA A 148 14.43 44.80 -27.07
N ALA A 149 13.96 43.69 -27.66
CA ALA A 149 14.58 42.91 -28.73
C ALA A 149 15.49 41.70 -28.41
N ALA A 150 14.95 40.55 -28.86
CA ALA A 150 15.56 39.54 -29.73
C ALA A 150 16.72 38.66 -29.23
N GLY A 151 16.60 37.35 -29.51
CA GLY A 151 17.75 36.47 -29.67
C GLY A 151 17.57 35.03 -29.17
N GLU A 152 17.25 34.14 -30.10
CA GLU A 152 17.63 32.70 -30.17
C GLU A 152 18.00 31.91 -28.91
N ALA A 153 17.24 30.85 -28.65
CA ALA A 153 17.67 29.74 -27.81
C ALA A 153 17.30 28.40 -28.47
N ALA A 154 18.31 27.62 -28.91
CA ALA A 154 18.28 26.15 -28.91
C ALA A 154 19.65 25.53 -29.30
N ALA A 155 20.63 25.61 -28.41
CA ALA A 155 21.69 24.61 -28.31
C ALA A 155 22.06 24.47 -26.83
N GLY A 156 21.85 23.29 -26.24
CA GLY A 156 22.12 23.08 -24.82
C GLY A 156 21.84 21.64 -24.40
N ALA A 157 22.88 20.81 -24.49
CA ALA A 157 22.98 19.58 -23.71
C ALA A 157 22.89 19.93 -22.22
N GLY A 158 22.05 19.20 -21.47
CA GLY A 158 21.87 19.42 -20.05
C GLY A 158 21.04 18.30 -19.44
N THR A 159 21.70 17.23 -19.05
CA THR A 159 21.16 16.15 -18.22
C THR A 159 20.52 16.70 -16.95
N ALA A 160 19.21 16.55 -16.82
CA ALA A 160 18.51 16.66 -15.54
C ALA A 160 17.39 15.60 -15.49
N ARG A 161 17.72 14.44 -14.92
CA ARG A 161 16.78 13.40 -14.52
C ARG A 161 15.70 14.05 -13.62
N PRO A 162 14.39 13.94 -13.92
CA PRO A 162 13.38 14.49 -13.04
C PRO A 162 13.44 13.73 -11.70
N ARG A 163 13.68 14.48 -10.62
CA ARG A 163 13.61 13.97 -9.25
C ARG A 163 12.14 13.61 -8.96
N PRO A 164 11.82 12.42 -8.42
CA PRO A 164 10.45 12.15 -8.02
C PRO A 164 10.12 13.02 -6.80
N SER A 165 9.30 14.03 -7.01
CA SER A 165 8.73 14.87 -5.97
C SER A 165 7.40 14.29 -5.46
N SER A 166 7.19 14.45 -4.15
CA SER A 166 5.98 14.20 -3.35
C SER A 166 5.72 12.77 -2.84
N THR A 167 5.84 12.67 -1.52
CA THR A 167 5.80 11.49 -0.65
C THR A 167 4.37 10.96 -0.49
N SER A 168 3.85 10.32 -1.53
CA SER A 168 2.72 9.37 -1.46
C SER A 168 2.68 8.48 -2.71
N GLY A 169 3.08 9.05 -3.86
CA GLY A 169 3.26 8.32 -5.12
C GLY A 169 4.36 7.26 -5.04
N GLY A 170 5.45 7.53 -4.32
CA GLY A 170 6.59 6.60 -4.22
C GLY A 170 6.30 5.29 -3.48
N ALA A 171 5.50 5.33 -2.42
CA ALA A 171 5.14 4.12 -1.66
C ALA A 171 4.22 3.22 -2.47
N PHE A 172 3.13 3.77 -3.03
CA PHE A 172 2.21 3.00 -3.88
C PHE A 172 2.88 2.49 -5.15
N ALA A 173 3.73 3.29 -5.80
CA ALA A 173 4.52 2.86 -6.95
C ALA A 173 5.43 1.66 -6.62
N ARG A 174 6.08 1.66 -5.45
CA ARG A 174 6.88 0.52 -4.97
C ARG A 174 6.00 -0.72 -4.77
N CYS A 175 4.81 -0.57 -4.17
CA CYS A 175 3.84 -1.66 -4.01
C CYS A 175 3.43 -2.28 -5.34
N VAL A 176 3.10 -1.45 -6.31
CA VAL A 176 2.73 -1.88 -7.65
C VAL A 176 3.89 -2.65 -8.29
N LEU A 177 5.12 -2.15 -8.17
CA LEU A 177 6.30 -2.80 -8.70
C LEU A 177 6.56 -4.17 -8.05
N ASP A 178 6.42 -4.28 -6.73
CA ASP A 178 6.59 -5.53 -5.99
C ASP A 178 5.53 -6.57 -6.37
N VAL A 179 4.28 -6.14 -6.57
CA VAL A 179 3.21 -7.02 -7.06
C VAL A 179 3.47 -7.48 -8.49
N ILE A 180 3.96 -6.60 -9.37
CA ILE A 180 4.24 -6.97 -10.76
C ILE A 180 5.38 -8.00 -10.84
N ARG A 181 6.43 -7.83 -10.03
CA ARG A 181 7.53 -8.82 -9.95
C ARG A 181 7.08 -10.19 -9.48
N ARG A 182 5.99 -10.24 -8.72
CA ARG A 182 5.40 -11.47 -8.19
C ARG A 182 4.55 -12.24 -9.21
N ILE A 183 4.17 -11.63 -10.34
CA ILE A 183 3.38 -12.33 -11.36
C ILE A 183 4.28 -13.40 -12.03
N PRO A 184 3.94 -14.70 -11.98
CA PRO A 184 4.76 -15.75 -12.57
C PRO A 184 4.92 -15.62 -14.09
N ARG A 185 5.99 -16.21 -14.64
CA ARG A 185 6.17 -16.31 -16.10
C ARG A 185 5.01 -17.09 -16.70
N GLY A 186 4.48 -16.61 -17.83
CA GLY A 186 3.34 -17.25 -18.51
C GLY A 186 1.99 -16.98 -17.84
N ARG A 187 1.95 -16.17 -16.79
CA ARG A 187 0.73 -15.72 -16.11
C ARG A 187 0.53 -14.21 -16.29
N VAL A 188 -0.72 -13.77 -16.25
CA VAL A 188 -1.11 -12.37 -16.38
C VAL A 188 -2.05 -11.91 -15.28
N ALA A 189 -1.93 -10.66 -14.87
CA ALA A 189 -2.76 -10.03 -13.85
C ALA A 189 -3.55 -8.84 -14.43
N ALA A 190 -4.76 -8.61 -13.93
CA ALA A 190 -5.51 -7.42 -14.29
C ALA A 190 -4.99 -6.18 -13.55
N TYR A 191 -5.08 -4.98 -14.13
CA TYR A 191 -4.77 -3.72 -13.44
C TYR A 191 -5.47 -3.57 -12.08
N GLY A 192 -6.73 -3.97 -11.99
CA GLY A 192 -7.49 -3.95 -10.73
C GLY A 192 -6.96 -4.94 -9.70
N GLN A 193 -6.53 -6.12 -10.13
CA GLN A 193 -5.89 -7.12 -9.27
C GLN A 193 -4.56 -6.59 -8.73
N VAL A 194 -3.73 -5.99 -9.59
CA VAL A 194 -2.46 -5.37 -9.16
C VAL A 194 -2.73 -4.26 -8.15
N ALA A 195 -3.70 -3.38 -8.41
CA ALA A 195 -4.05 -2.30 -7.50
C ALA A 195 -4.57 -2.82 -6.15
N ALA A 196 -5.40 -3.87 -6.14
CA ALA A 196 -5.90 -4.49 -4.93
C ALA A 196 -4.79 -5.13 -4.09
N LEU A 197 -3.87 -5.87 -4.73
CA LEU A 197 -2.71 -6.47 -4.08
C LEU A 197 -1.72 -5.42 -3.57
N ALA A 198 -1.61 -4.29 -4.27
CA ALA A 198 -0.83 -3.14 -3.83
C ALA A 198 -1.51 -2.31 -2.71
N GLY A 199 -2.67 -2.76 -2.21
CA GLY A 199 -3.37 -2.14 -1.08
C GLY A 199 -4.30 -0.98 -1.45
N ALA A 200 -4.56 -0.75 -2.73
CA ALA A 200 -5.46 0.29 -3.23
C ALA A 200 -6.44 -0.25 -4.31
N PRO A 201 -7.46 -1.05 -3.94
CA PRO A 201 -8.35 -1.77 -4.88
C PRO A 201 -9.06 -0.92 -5.94
N ARG A 202 -9.24 0.39 -5.69
CA ARG A 202 -9.93 1.31 -6.61
C ARG A 202 -8.98 2.08 -7.54
N ASN A 203 -7.68 1.80 -7.51
CA ASN A 203 -6.65 2.59 -8.20
C ASN A 203 -6.13 1.93 -9.48
N ALA A 204 -6.92 1.07 -10.14
CA ALA A 204 -6.53 0.38 -11.38
C ALA A 204 -6.03 1.34 -12.49
N ARG A 205 -6.72 2.48 -12.67
CA ARG A 205 -6.31 3.51 -13.65
C ARG A 205 -4.95 4.13 -13.31
N GLN A 206 -4.70 4.34 -12.02
CA GLN A 206 -3.43 4.90 -11.54
C GLN A 206 -2.28 3.92 -11.81
N VAL A 207 -2.49 2.62 -11.62
CA VAL A 207 -1.50 1.59 -12.02
C VAL A 207 -1.17 1.69 -13.51
N GLY A 208 -2.19 1.77 -14.37
CA GLY A 208 -1.99 1.94 -15.81
C GLY A 208 -1.19 3.19 -16.17
N HIS A 209 -1.48 4.32 -15.50
CA HIS A 209 -0.73 5.56 -15.66
C HIS A 209 0.74 5.40 -15.26
N MET A 210 1.01 4.81 -14.08
CA MET A 210 2.37 4.56 -13.61
C MET A 210 3.17 3.67 -14.55
N LEU A 211 2.55 2.62 -15.12
CA LEU A 211 3.21 1.77 -16.11
C LEU A 211 3.55 2.54 -17.38
N LYS A 212 2.64 3.40 -17.86
CA LYS A 212 2.87 4.28 -19.01
C LYS A 212 4.01 5.28 -18.76
N GLU A 213 4.13 5.77 -17.54
CA GLU A 213 5.21 6.69 -17.11
C GLU A 213 6.56 5.99 -16.86
N GLY A 214 6.65 4.66 -17.08
CA GLY A 214 7.90 3.94 -16.99
C GLY A 214 8.24 3.44 -15.58
N LEU A 215 7.24 3.20 -14.72
CA LEU A 215 7.45 2.59 -13.40
C LEU A 215 8.31 1.31 -13.46
N CYS A 216 8.17 0.53 -14.53
CA CYS A 216 8.90 -0.72 -14.72
C CYS A 216 10.20 -0.59 -15.54
N ALA A 217 10.72 0.62 -15.76
CA ALA A 217 11.97 0.83 -16.49
C ALA A 217 13.18 0.07 -15.88
N GLY A 218 13.10 -0.31 -14.60
CA GLY A 218 14.07 -1.19 -13.94
C GLY A 218 13.89 -2.70 -14.20
N GLY A 219 13.26 -3.10 -15.31
CA GLY A 219 13.17 -4.50 -15.75
C GLY A 219 12.08 -5.34 -15.08
N ALA A 220 11.08 -4.73 -14.43
CA ALA A 220 9.93 -5.48 -13.93
C ALA A 220 9.03 -5.94 -15.09
N PRO A 221 8.38 -7.12 -15.01
CA PRO A 221 7.63 -7.74 -16.11
C PRO A 221 6.26 -7.06 -16.35
N TRP A 222 6.29 -5.80 -16.76
CA TRP A 222 5.10 -4.98 -16.98
C TRP A 222 4.15 -5.57 -18.03
N HIS A 223 4.69 -6.31 -19.00
CA HIS A 223 3.93 -6.95 -20.07
C HIS A 223 2.92 -7.96 -19.54
N ARG A 224 3.11 -8.49 -18.32
CA ARG A 224 2.18 -9.39 -17.64
C ARG A 224 0.93 -8.69 -17.07
N VAL A 225 0.81 -7.37 -17.18
CA VAL A 225 -0.36 -6.61 -16.69
C VAL A 225 -1.30 -6.23 -17.83
N LEU A 226 -2.55 -6.68 -17.74
CA LEU A 226 -3.57 -6.51 -18.80
C LEU A 226 -4.86 -5.86 -18.29
N GLY A 227 -5.75 -5.51 -19.23
CA GLY A 227 -7.11 -5.10 -18.93
C GLY A 227 -7.91 -6.24 -18.28
N ALA A 228 -9.02 -5.91 -17.60
CA ALA A 228 -9.88 -6.91 -16.95
C ALA A 228 -10.39 -8.00 -17.92
N SER A 229 -10.63 -7.62 -19.18
CA SER A 229 -11.01 -8.52 -20.28
C SER A 229 -9.91 -9.50 -20.71
N GLY A 230 -8.68 -9.36 -20.19
CA GLY A 230 -7.53 -10.16 -20.63
C GLY A 230 -6.95 -9.70 -21.96
N LYS A 231 -7.35 -8.51 -22.44
CA LYS A 231 -6.82 -7.90 -23.66
C LYS A 231 -5.69 -6.91 -23.34
N ILE A 232 -4.75 -6.81 -24.27
CA ILE A 232 -3.73 -5.76 -24.27
C ILE A 232 -4.46 -4.40 -24.40
N SER A 233 -4.18 -3.51 -23.45
CA SER A 233 -4.83 -2.19 -23.38
C SER A 233 -4.05 -1.11 -24.14
N LEU A 234 -2.81 -1.39 -24.54
CA LEU A 234 -1.97 -0.50 -25.32
C LEU A 234 -2.28 -0.65 -26.83
N PRO A 235 -2.27 0.44 -27.61
CA PRO A 235 -2.32 0.34 -29.06
C PRO A 235 -1.05 -0.34 -29.59
N ALA A 236 -1.13 -0.98 -30.76
CA ALA A 236 -0.03 -1.71 -31.40
C ALA A 236 1.25 -0.85 -31.50
N SER A 237 1.11 0.36 -32.05
CA SER A 237 2.19 1.36 -32.18
C SER A 237 2.67 1.96 -30.85
N GLY A 238 1.92 1.78 -29.76
CA GLY A 238 2.23 2.29 -28.43
C GLY A 238 2.77 1.24 -27.47
N GLY A 239 3.39 0.17 -28.00
CA GLY A 239 3.98 -0.91 -27.21
C GLY A 239 3.09 -2.14 -27.05
N GLY A 240 1.90 -2.16 -27.65
CA GLY A 240 1.02 -3.33 -27.64
C GLY A 240 1.63 -4.54 -28.34
N ASP A 241 2.35 -4.35 -29.44
CA ASP A 241 3.01 -5.44 -30.18
C ASP A 241 4.21 -6.00 -29.41
N GLU A 242 4.95 -5.13 -28.72
CA GLU A 242 6.03 -5.53 -27.81
C GLU A 242 5.46 -6.33 -26.63
N GLN A 243 4.39 -5.84 -26.01
CA GLN A 243 3.71 -6.55 -24.92
C GLN A 243 3.23 -7.94 -25.36
N ARG A 244 2.62 -8.03 -26.55
CA ARG A 244 2.20 -9.30 -27.16
C ARG A 244 3.38 -10.25 -27.35
N ARG A 245 4.46 -9.78 -28.00
CA ARG A 245 5.65 -10.61 -28.27
C ARG A 245 6.27 -11.16 -26.99
N GLN A 246 6.39 -10.35 -25.94
CA GLN A 246 6.93 -10.81 -24.66
C GLN A 246 6.03 -11.84 -23.99
N LEU A 247 4.70 -11.66 -24.04
CA LEU A 247 3.75 -12.63 -23.50
C LEU A 247 3.79 -13.96 -24.26
N GLU A 248 3.83 -13.92 -25.59
CA GLU A 248 3.92 -15.10 -26.43
C GLU A 248 5.25 -15.85 -26.20
N ALA A 249 6.36 -15.13 -26.00
CA ALA A 249 7.65 -15.70 -25.61
C ALA A 249 7.65 -16.37 -24.21
N GLU A 250 6.65 -16.06 -23.39
CA GLU A 250 6.40 -16.74 -22.11
C GLU A 250 5.39 -17.89 -22.22
N GLY A 251 4.90 -18.19 -23.42
CA GLY A 251 3.91 -19.25 -23.66
C GLY A 251 2.45 -18.82 -23.46
N VAL A 252 2.18 -17.51 -23.36
CA VAL A 252 0.81 -17.00 -23.24
C VAL A 252 0.13 -17.04 -24.60
N VAL A 253 -0.95 -17.81 -24.71
CA VAL A 253 -1.73 -17.93 -25.95
C VAL A 253 -2.87 -16.91 -25.97
N PHE A 254 -3.04 -16.23 -27.10
CA PHE A 254 -4.16 -15.34 -27.37
C PHE A 254 -5.26 -16.06 -28.14
N GLN A 255 -6.50 -15.86 -27.72
CA GLN A 255 -7.70 -16.36 -28.37
C GLN A 255 -8.13 -15.46 -29.53
N GLU A 256 -9.03 -15.99 -30.35
CA GLU A 256 -9.75 -15.22 -31.35
C GLU A 256 -10.47 -14.04 -30.67
N GLY A 257 -10.20 -12.80 -31.12
CA GLY A 257 -10.66 -11.58 -30.46
C GLY A 257 -9.66 -10.92 -29.48
N GLY A 258 -8.45 -11.48 -29.35
CA GLY A 258 -7.27 -10.80 -28.78
C GLY A 258 -7.16 -10.83 -27.25
N ALA A 259 -7.99 -11.63 -26.56
CA ALA A 259 -7.85 -11.89 -25.12
C ALA A 259 -6.93 -13.08 -24.88
N VAL A 260 -6.21 -13.11 -23.76
CA VAL A 260 -5.43 -14.28 -23.35
C VAL A 260 -6.35 -15.45 -22.97
N ALA A 261 -5.86 -16.68 -23.14
CA ALA A 261 -6.55 -17.88 -22.66
C ALA A 261 -6.82 -17.80 -21.15
N LYS A 262 -7.96 -18.34 -20.68
CA LYS A 262 -8.35 -18.28 -19.26
C LYS A 262 -7.28 -18.84 -18.32
N GLY A 263 -6.63 -19.95 -18.72
CA GLY A 263 -5.55 -20.56 -17.95
C GLY A 263 -4.32 -19.68 -17.79
N ALA A 264 -4.13 -18.62 -18.58
CA ALA A 264 -3.02 -17.69 -18.38
C ALA A 264 -3.28 -16.69 -17.23
N ARG A 265 -4.50 -16.63 -16.66
CA ARG A 265 -4.78 -15.69 -15.56
C ARG A 265 -4.08 -16.13 -14.30
N TRP A 266 -3.45 -15.17 -13.62
CA TRP A 266 -2.81 -15.41 -12.35
C TRP A 266 -3.86 -15.55 -11.24
N GLU A 267 -4.04 -16.77 -10.75
CA GLU A 267 -4.87 -17.08 -9.60
C GLU A 267 -4.04 -16.95 -8.31
N ARG A 268 -4.65 -16.34 -7.29
CA ARG A 268 -3.95 -15.96 -6.04
C ARG A 268 -3.50 -17.17 -5.21
N SER A 269 -4.05 -18.35 -5.50
CA SER A 269 -3.80 -19.64 -4.84
C SER A 269 -2.60 -20.40 -5.41
N GLU A 270 -1.97 -19.96 -6.50
CA GLU A 270 -0.87 -20.73 -7.10
C GLU A 270 0.44 -20.56 -6.31
N PRO A 271 1.07 -21.67 -5.86
CA PRO A 271 2.32 -21.62 -5.11
C PRO A 271 3.47 -21.07 -5.96
N PHE A 272 4.29 -20.26 -5.32
CA PHE A 272 5.51 -19.69 -5.87
C PHE A 272 6.57 -20.78 -5.99
N TYR A 273 6.68 -21.43 -7.16
CA TYR A 273 7.90 -21.97 -7.80
C TYR A 273 7.46 -22.94 -8.92
N ALA A 274 7.93 -22.69 -10.14
CA ALA A 274 8.12 -23.67 -11.21
C ALA A 274 9.39 -23.29 -11.98
#